data_AF-A0A182S6H3-F1
#
_entry.id   AF-A0A182S6H3-F1
#
_cell.length_a   1.000
_cell.length_b   1.000
_cell.length_c   1.000
_cell.angle_alpha   90.00
_cell.angle_beta   90.00
_cell.angle_gamma   90.00
#
_symmetry.space_group_name_H-M   'P 1'
#
loop_
_entity.id
_entity.type
_entity.pdbx_description
1 polymer ?
#
loop_
_entity_poly.entity_id
_entity_poly.type
_entity_poly.pdbx_seq_one_letter_code
_entity_poly.pdbx_strand_id
1 'polypeptide(L)'
;MFQKVIQQARDTKDATLCQRLIDHLRESNVSEKGKGLIYSCMVDILVAKEKPEEALAALEQGLKVTCLENVNRTALRRLQDALAAKGKPFPLTIPAKNAKTAQDPSSTSSSDSDSESSSDEEPSKAAAKSSSSSKPSSKNLS
;
A
#
# COMPACT_ATOMS: atom_id res chain seq x y z
N MET A 1 -1.04 21.17 14.58
CA MET A 1 -1.55 20.02 13.77
C MET A 1 -1.42 20.35 12.29
N PHE A 2 -0.60 19.60 11.54
CA PHE A 2 -0.38 19.77 10.09
C PHE A 2 -1.10 18.71 9.24
N GLN A 3 -1.91 17.86 9.87
CA GLN A 3 -2.58 16.73 9.24
C GLN A 3 -3.55 17.14 8.11
N LYS A 4 -4.24 18.28 8.24
CA LYS A 4 -5.11 18.81 7.18
C LYS A 4 -4.33 19.21 5.93
N VAL A 5 -3.16 19.82 6.12
CA VAL A 5 -2.28 20.25 5.01
C VAL A 5 -1.69 19.02 4.31
N ILE A 6 -1.28 18.00 5.06
CA ILE A 6 -0.80 16.71 4.50
C ILE A 6 -1.91 16.06 3.68
N GLN A 7 -3.13 15.99 4.21
CA GLN A 7 -4.26 15.40 3.51
C GLN A 7 -4.54 16.15 2.20
N GLN A 8 -4.60 17.48 2.25
CA GLN A 8 -4.80 18.32 1.07
C GLN A 8 -3.69 18.12 0.03
N ALA A 9 -2.42 18.09 0.44
CA ALA A 9 -1.30 17.87 -0.46
C ALA A 9 -1.39 16.50 -1.16
N ARG A 10 -1.83 15.46 -0.44
CA ARG A 10 -2.04 14.12 -1.01
C ARG A 10 -3.19 14.09 -2.01
N ASP A 11 -4.32 14.72 -1.68
CA ASP A 11 -5.51 14.72 -2.52
C ASP A 11 -5.30 15.54 -3.80
N THR A 12 -4.56 16.65 -3.71
CA THR A 12 -4.19 17.50 -4.85
C THR A 12 -2.93 17.03 -5.58
N LYS A 13 -2.21 16.03 -5.03
CA LYS A 13 -0.89 15.57 -5.51
C LYS A 13 0.12 16.72 -5.68
N ASP A 14 0.03 17.72 -4.81
CA ASP A 14 0.87 18.92 -4.87
C ASP A 14 2.19 18.68 -4.12
N ALA A 15 3.21 18.29 -4.89
CA ALA A 15 4.56 18.11 -4.38
C ALA A 15 5.16 19.43 -3.84
N THR A 16 4.77 20.58 -4.40
CA THR A 16 5.31 21.88 -3.96
C THR A 16 4.80 22.25 -2.58
N LEU A 17 3.53 21.93 -2.28
CA LEU A 17 2.94 22.13 -0.97
C LEU A 17 3.64 21.24 0.08
N CYS A 18 3.91 19.98 -0.24
CA CYS A 18 4.69 19.10 0.62
C CYS A 18 6.11 19.62 0.86
N GLN A 19 6.75 20.20 -0.16
CA GLN A 19 8.13 20.69 -0.04
C GLN A 19 8.21 21.93 0.86
N ARG A 20 7.30 22.90 0.67
CA ARG A 20 7.15 24.05 1.57
C ARG A 20 6.87 23.62 3.00
N LEU A 21 6.06 22.57 3.19
CA LEU A 21 5.79 22.01 4.50
C LEU A 21 7.06 21.39 5.11
N ILE A 22 7.86 20.66 4.35
CA ILE A 22 9.16 20.14 4.82
C ILE A 22 10.09 21.27 5.24
N ASP A 23 10.21 22.33 4.43
CA ASP A 23 11.10 23.46 4.73
C ASP A 23 10.68 24.17 6.02
N HIS A 24 9.39 24.46 6.17
CA HIS A 24 8.84 25.07 7.39
C HIS A 24 9.05 24.19 8.64
N LEU A 25 9.12 22.87 8.46
CA LEU A 25 9.28 21.91 9.54
C LEU A 25 10.72 21.59 9.89
N ARG A 26 11.68 21.94 9.03
CA ARG A 26 13.10 21.93 9.39
C ARG A 26 13.40 23.00 10.45
N GLU A 27 12.71 24.13 10.37
CA GLU A 27 12.84 25.25 11.31
C GLU A 27 11.96 25.08 12.55
N SER A 28 10.91 24.26 12.48
CA SER A 28 9.98 24.01 13.57
C SER A 28 10.37 22.80 14.43
N ASN A 29 10.08 22.84 15.73
CA ASN A 29 10.37 21.76 16.68
C ASN A 29 9.33 20.62 16.59
N VAL A 30 9.25 19.96 15.43
CA VAL A 30 8.29 18.87 15.17
C VAL A 30 8.91 17.52 15.47
N SER A 31 8.11 16.65 16.09
CA SER A 31 8.51 15.28 16.41
C SER A 31 8.93 14.49 15.17
N GLU A 32 9.86 13.56 15.34
CA GLU A 32 10.32 12.68 14.26
C GLU A 32 9.16 11.94 13.59
N LYS A 33 8.18 11.48 14.38
CA LYS A 33 6.96 10.86 13.86
C LYS A 33 6.18 11.78 12.92
N GLY A 34 6.09 13.08 13.25
CA GLY A 34 5.48 14.07 12.37
C GLY A 34 6.24 14.21 11.06
N LYS A 35 7.58 14.32 11.13
CA LYS A 35 8.45 14.37 9.94
C LYS A 35 8.27 13.14 9.06
N GLY A 36 8.23 11.94 9.66
CA GLY A 36 7.97 10.67 8.96
C GLY A 36 6.68 10.66 8.15
N LEU A 37 5.58 11.19 8.70
CA LEU A 37 4.29 11.28 7.98
C LEU A 37 4.36 12.19 6.74
N ILE A 38 5.14 13.26 6.81
CA ILE A 38 5.22 14.25 5.73
C ILE A 38 6.12 13.74 4.61
N TYR A 39 7.25 13.14 4.95
CA TYR A 39 8.07 12.43 3.98
C TYR A 39 7.31 11.26 3.34
N SER A 40 6.46 10.56 4.09
CA SER A 40 5.57 9.52 3.53
C SER A 40 4.63 10.10 2.47
N CYS A 41 4.05 11.26 2.74
CA CYS A 41 3.19 11.96 1.78
C CYS A 41 3.96 12.39 0.53
N MET A 42 5.18 12.93 0.71
CA MET A 42 6.04 13.32 -0.41
C MET A 42 6.35 12.12 -1.32
N VAL A 43 6.70 10.97 -0.72
CA VAL A 43 6.95 9.72 -1.46
C VAL A 43 5.72 9.27 -2.23
N ASP A 44 4.54 9.22 -1.60
CA ASP A 44 3.29 8.83 -2.27
C ASP A 44 2.98 9.75 -3.48
N ILE A 45 3.18 11.07 -3.33
CA ILE A 45 2.95 12.04 -4.41
C ILE A 45 3.94 11.82 -5.57
N LEU A 46 5.23 11.66 -5.28
CA LEU A 46 6.27 11.48 -6.30
C LEU A 46 6.10 10.15 -7.04
N VAL A 47 5.73 9.07 -6.33
CA VAL A 47 5.34 7.80 -6.95
C VAL A 47 4.12 7.97 -7.84
N ALA A 48 3.09 8.69 -7.37
CA ALA A 48 1.89 8.98 -8.18
C ALA A 48 2.15 9.88 -9.40
N LYS A 49 3.30 10.58 -9.44
CA LYS A 49 3.77 11.38 -10.58
C LYS A 49 4.79 10.62 -11.43
N GLU A 50 4.90 9.31 -11.25
CA GLU A 50 5.81 8.41 -12.00
C GLU A 50 7.31 8.79 -11.88
N LYS A 51 7.67 9.44 -10.77
CA LYS A 51 9.02 9.89 -10.42
C LYS A 51 9.56 9.13 -9.20
N PRO A 52 9.75 7.80 -9.28
CA PRO A 52 10.23 7.00 -8.15
C PRO A 52 11.68 7.32 -7.75
N GLU A 53 12.49 7.86 -8.65
CA GLU A 53 13.88 8.24 -8.35
C GLU A 53 13.93 9.48 -7.43
N GLU A 54 13.11 10.49 -7.73
CA GLU A 54 12.94 11.64 -6.86
C GLU A 54 12.33 11.23 -5.51
N ALA A 55 11.40 10.27 -5.53
CA ALA A 55 10.81 9.72 -4.30
C ALA A 55 11.84 9.02 -3.41
N LEU A 56 12.78 8.28 -4.01
CA LEU A 56 13.89 7.65 -3.28
C LEU A 56 14.82 8.70 -2.67
N ALA A 57 15.22 9.71 -3.43
CA ALA A 57 16.04 10.81 -2.91
C ALA A 57 15.34 11.57 -1.76
N ALA A 58 14.02 11.79 -1.89
CA ALA A 58 13.21 12.41 -0.83
C ALA A 58 13.14 11.52 0.42
N LEU A 59 13.03 10.20 0.25
CA LEU A 59 13.06 9.26 1.36
C LEU A 59 14.41 9.27 2.07
N GLU A 60 15.53 9.22 1.35
CA GLU A 60 16.88 9.31 1.92
C GLU A 60 17.10 10.62 2.69
N GLN A 61 16.62 11.74 2.16
CA GLN A 61 16.60 13.02 2.86
C GLN A 61 15.79 12.96 4.15
N GLY A 62 14.63 12.31 4.11
CA GLY A 62 13.79 12.08 5.28
C GLY A 62 14.49 11.24 6.34
N LEU A 63 15.21 10.19 5.93
CA LEU A 63 15.91 9.29 6.85
C LEU A 63 17.05 9.96 7.64
N LYS A 64 17.54 11.12 7.19
CA LYS A 64 18.50 11.93 7.96
C LYS A 64 17.86 12.63 9.18
N VAL A 65 16.53 12.79 9.18
CA VAL A 65 15.78 13.54 10.20
C VAL A 65 14.67 12.75 10.88
N THR A 66 14.40 11.52 10.43
CA THR A 66 13.44 10.58 11.01
C THR A 66 13.88 9.15 10.79
N CYS A 67 13.45 8.22 11.63
CA CYS A 67 13.63 6.79 11.42
C CYS A 67 12.66 6.23 10.36
N LEU A 68 13.08 5.15 9.68
CA LEU A 68 12.26 4.45 8.68
C LEU A 68 10.96 3.86 9.28
N GLU A 69 10.96 3.56 10.58
CA GLU A 69 9.79 3.08 11.33
C GLU A 69 8.65 4.10 11.41
N ASN A 70 8.99 5.39 11.34
CA ASN A 70 8.03 6.50 11.36
C ASN A 70 7.47 6.80 9.95
N VAL A 71 8.04 6.21 8.91
CA VAL A 71 7.58 6.34 7.53
C VAL A 71 6.49 5.29 7.28
N ASN A 72 5.46 5.69 6.53
CA ASN A 72 4.33 4.82 6.23
C ASN A 72 4.78 3.67 5.32
N ARG A 73 4.63 2.43 5.82
CA ARG A 73 5.01 1.20 5.09
C ARG A 73 4.35 1.07 3.74
N THR A 74 3.11 1.55 3.59
CA THR A 74 2.42 1.50 2.30
C THR A 74 3.09 2.39 1.26
N ALA A 75 3.61 3.55 1.66
CA ALA A 75 4.36 4.44 0.78
C ALA A 75 5.70 3.80 0.38
N LEU A 76 6.38 3.14 1.33
CA LEU A 76 7.63 2.39 1.05
C LEU A 76 7.39 1.24 0.07
N ARG A 77 6.34 0.45 0.26
CA ARG A 77 6.00 -0.65 -0.66
C ARG A 77 5.65 -0.15 -2.06
N ARG A 78 4.84 0.92 -2.16
CA ARG A 78 4.54 1.55 -3.46
C ARG A 78 5.78 2.08 -4.17
N LEU A 79 6.71 2.67 -3.41
CA LEU A 79 7.98 3.12 -3.96
C LEU A 79 8.82 1.95 -4.47
N GLN A 80 8.89 0.85 -3.71
CA GLN A 80 9.57 -0.37 -4.12
C GLN A 80 8.97 -0.93 -5.43
N ASP A 81 7.64 -1.04 -5.51
CA ASP A 81 6.96 -1.52 -6.71
C ASP A 81 7.21 -0.60 -7.93
N ALA A 82 7.19 0.72 -7.71
CA ALA A 82 7.45 1.71 -8.76
C ALA A 82 8.91 1.71 -9.25
N LEU A 83 9.88 1.42 -8.38
CA LEU A 83 11.28 1.25 -8.77
C LEU A 83 11.51 -0.07 -9.49
N ALA A 84 10.88 -1.16 -9.02
CA ALA A 84 10.93 -2.46 -9.68
C ALA A 84 10.35 -2.38 -11.10
N ALA A 85 9.25 -1.64 -11.30
CA ALA A 85 8.69 -1.35 -12.62
C ALA A 85 9.66 -0.60 -13.55
N LYS A 86 10.58 0.19 -13.00
CA LYS A 86 11.68 0.84 -13.75
C LYS A 86 12.97 0.01 -13.82
N GLY A 87 12.95 -1.23 -13.31
CA GLY A 87 14.11 -2.11 -13.26
C GLY A 87 15.20 -1.69 -12.26
N LYS A 88 14.88 -0.82 -11.31
CA LYS A 88 15.82 -0.36 -10.26
C LYS A 88 15.55 -1.09 -8.94
N PRO A 89 16.59 -1.60 -8.26
CA PRO A 89 16.41 -2.21 -6.95
C PRO A 89 16.14 -1.13 -5.89
N PHE A 90 15.29 -1.44 -4.92
CA PHE A 90 15.07 -0.58 -3.76
C PHE A 90 16.21 -0.79 -2.76
N PRO A 91 17.02 0.24 -2.43
CA PRO A 91 18.25 0.08 -1.64
C PRO A 91 18.00 -0.11 -0.14
N LEU A 92 16.75 0.06 0.33
CA LEU A 92 16.40 0.03 1.75
C LEU A 92 15.61 -1.24 2.09
N THR A 93 16.04 -1.99 3.10
CA THR A 93 15.28 -3.12 3.61
C THR A 93 14.07 -2.59 4.40
N ILE A 94 12.87 -2.75 3.86
CA ILE A 94 11.63 -2.42 4.60
C ILE A 94 11.51 -3.41 5.75
N PRO A 95 11.58 -2.97 7.02
CA PRO A 95 11.52 -3.87 8.16
C PRO A 95 10.21 -4.65 8.11
N ALA A 96 10.24 -5.95 8.41
CA ALA A 96 9.04 -6.74 8.57
C ALA A 96 8.17 -6.13 9.68
N LYS A 97 6.84 -6.21 9.56
CA LYS A 97 5.93 -5.64 10.58
C LYS A 97 6.21 -6.45 11.81
N ASN A 98 6.68 -5.83 12.91
CA ASN A 98 7.08 -6.51 14.14
C ASN A 98 6.11 -7.67 14.45
N ALA A 99 6.44 -8.84 13.92
CA ALA A 99 5.93 -10.10 14.38
C ALA A 99 6.76 -10.29 15.62
N LYS A 100 6.13 -10.12 16.78
CA LYS A 100 6.73 -10.55 18.03
C LYS A 100 7.28 -11.95 17.80
N THR A 101 8.60 -12.09 17.85
CA THR A 101 9.34 -13.33 18.09
C THR A 101 8.88 -14.54 17.27
N ALA A 102 9.37 -14.69 16.04
CA ALA A 102 9.54 -16.02 15.46
C ALA A 102 10.99 -16.43 15.69
N GLN A 103 11.21 -17.34 16.63
CA GLN A 103 12.46 -18.06 16.72
C GLN A 103 12.64 -18.91 15.45
N ASP A 104 13.81 -18.76 14.86
CA ASP A 104 14.39 -19.64 13.83
C ASP A 104 14.90 -20.94 14.49
N PRO A 105 15.39 -21.95 13.76
CA PRO A 105 14.71 -22.92 12.89
C PRO A 105 14.91 -24.36 13.43
N SER A 106 14.11 -25.34 13.01
CA SER A 106 14.60 -26.71 12.74
C SER A 106 13.53 -27.63 12.17
N SER A 107 13.95 -28.31 11.11
CA SER A 107 13.30 -29.43 10.43
C SER A 107 13.02 -30.60 11.37
N THR A 108 11.87 -31.26 11.19
CA THR A 108 11.76 -32.73 11.19
C THR A 108 10.50 -33.13 10.43
N SER A 109 10.68 -33.86 9.34
CA SER A 109 9.64 -34.64 8.65
C SER A 109 9.03 -35.68 9.60
N SER A 110 7.75 -36.00 9.39
CA SER A 110 7.22 -37.36 9.56
C SER A 110 5.92 -37.48 8.77
N SER A 111 5.93 -38.42 7.83
CA SER A 111 4.79 -38.94 7.09
C SER A 111 3.80 -39.60 8.02
N ASP A 112 2.51 -39.54 7.71
CA ASP A 112 1.67 -40.73 7.81
C ASP A 112 0.55 -40.67 6.76
N SER A 113 0.46 -41.75 6.00
CA SER A 113 -0.56 -42.01 5.00
C SER A 113 -1.74 -42.66 5.69
N ASP A 114 -2.98 -42.34 5.30
CA ASP A 114 -4.04 -43.34 5.40
C ASP A 114 -5.10 -43.16 4.32
N SER A 115 -5.54 -44.32 3.83
CA SER A 115 -6.29 -44.57 2.58
C SER A 115 -7.81 -44.52 2.76
N GLU A 116 -8.48 -44.14 1.66
CA GLU A 116 -9.76 -44.65 1.09
C GLU A 116 -10.90 -45.13 2.03
N SER A 117 -12.10 -44.55 1.88
CA SER A 117 -13.33 -45.36 1.63
C SER A 117 -14.52 -44.52 1.14
N SER A 118 -15.20 -45.09 0.14
CA SER A 118 -16.33 -44.63 -0.66
C SER A 118 -17.71 -44.85 -0.01
N SER A 119 -18.73 -44.07 -0.39
CA SER A 119 -20.14 -44.45 -0.74
C SER A 119 -21.00 -43.17 -0.85
N ASP A 120 -21.46 -42.75 -2.04
CA ASP A 120 -22.65 -43.17 -2.81
C ASP A 120 -23.97 -42.54 -2.28
N GLU A 121 -24.58 -41.65 -3.09
CA GLU A 121 -25.92 -41.79 -3.71
C GLU A 121 -26.48 -40.42 -4.20
N GLU A 122 -26.87 -40.35 -5.48
CA GLU A 122 -27.58 -39.27 -6.21
C GLU A 122 -29.09 -39.26 -5.82
N PRO A 123 -30.07 -38.58 -6.47
CA PRO A 123 -30.15 -37.25 -7.12
C PRO A 123 -31.31 -36.37 -6.59
N SER A 124 -31.37 -35.09 -6.99
CA SER A 124 -32.66 -34.47 -7.35
C SER A 124 -32.53 -33.22 -8.25
N LYS A 125 -32.64 -33.48 -9.56
CA LYS A 125 -33.51 -32.82 -10.56
C LYS A 125 -34.22 -31.51 -10.14
N ALA A 126 -33.92 -30.41 -10.85
CA ALA A 126 -34.91 -29.66 -11.65
C ALA A 126 -34.27 -28.47 -12.37
N ALA A 127 -34.12 -28.59 -13.69
CA ALA A 127 -33.93 -27.48 -14.61
C ALA A 127 -35.31 -26.98 -15.09
N ALA A 128 -35.54 -25.67 -15.07
CA ALA A 128 -36.60 -25.03 -15.85
C ALA A 128 -36.16 -23.64 -16.35
N LYS A 129 -36.26 -23.49 -17.68
CA LYS A 129 -35.98 -22.35 -18.56
C LYS A 129 -36.77 -21.08 -18.22
N SER A 130 -36.24 -19.92 -18.60
CA SER A 130 -36.82 -18.94 -19.56
C SER A 130 -36.08 -17.59 -19.42
N SER A 131 -35.27 -17.14 -20.38
CA SER A 131 -35.63 -16.40 -21.60
C SER A 131 -36.64 -15.26 -21.40
N SER A 132 -36.17 -14.01 -21.33
CA SER A 132 -36.77 -12.90 -22.09
C SER A 132 -35.90 -11.64 -22.09
N SER A 133 -35.33 -11.38 -23.27
CA SER A 133 -35.03 -10.05 -23.78
C SER A 133 -36.31 -9.21 -23.88
N SER A 134 -36.27 -7.90 -23.53
CA SER A 134 -36.73 -6.76 -24.36
C SER A 134 -36.99 -5.47 -23.56
N LYS A 135 -36.15 -4.45 -23.86
CA LYS A 135 -36.43 -3.00 -24.04
C LYS A 135 -36.96 -2.09 -22.91
N PRO A 136 -36.58 -0.77 -22.97
CA PRO A 136 -36.75 0.21 -21.89
C PRO A 136 -38.10 0.94 -21.97
N SER A 137 -38.60 1.40 -20.82
CA SER A 137 -39.79 2.24 -20.73
C SER A 137 -39.38 3.66 -20.34
N SER A 138 -39.43 4.57 -21.32
CA SER A 138 -39.45 6.01 -21.11
C SER A 138 -40.84 6.43 -20.60
N LYS A 139 -40.90 7.28 -19.58
CA LYS A 139 -42.14 7.99 -19.21
C LYS A 139 -41.86 9.46 -18.88
N ASN A 140 -42.62 10.28 -19.60
CA ASN A 140 -42.70 11.74 -19.63
C ASN A 140 -42.58 12.47 -18.29
N LEU A 141 -41.95 13.64 -18.33
CA LEU A 141 -42.50 14.86 -17.74
C LEU A 141 -42.95 15.79 -18.87
N SER A 142 -44.19 16.24 -18.81
CA SER A 142 -44.71 17.46 -19.46
C SER A 142 -45.49 18.22 -18.41
#